data_AF-K1T6V1-F1
#
_entry.id   AF-K1T6V1-F1
#
_cell.length_a   1.000
_cell.length_b   1.000
_cell.length_c   1.000
_cell.angle_alpha   90.00
_cell.angle_beta   90.00
_cell.angle_gamma   90.00
#
_symmetry.space_group_name_H-M   'P 1'
#
loop_
_entity.id
_entity.type
_entity.pdbx_description
1 polymer ?
#
loop_
_entity_poly.entity_id
_entity_poly.type
_entity_poly.pdbx_seq_one_letter_code
_entity_poly.pdbx_strand_id
1 'polypeptide(L)'
;DALTVLKDIIGKKYGTYELMDNYGDNFREGPAYENNKESLFEVQFLDLESQGTDDEWTPVNTSPNATQGSAIESNFAPGNYGGWADISASPWLYHLFKAEHTTDGKLDPRLYWTIGTYESDWEDFEYGNVAYTSKLTATDNIVTNNTYGGLPIAKFTNLRTGLYSTVITGLHDGINLRLMRYSDVLLRAAECENEVNGPTQQAIDWINEVRN
;
A
#
# COMPACT_ATOMS: atom_id res chain seq x y z
N ASP A 1 24.04 16.40 6.11
CA ASP A 1 24.38 15.23 5.27
C ASP A 1 23.18 14.63 4.54
N ALA A 2 22.13 14.16 5.22
CA ALA A 2 20.95 13.56 4.57
C ALA A 2 20.29 14.48 3.51
N LEU A 3 20.04 15.74 3.85
CA LEU A 3 19.41 16.73 2.95
C LEU A 3 20.16 16.88 1.62
N THR A 4 21.49 16.84 1.63
CA THR A 4 22.30 16.95 0.41
C THR A 4 22.05 15.77 -0.52
N VAL A 5 22.01 14.55 0.00
CA VAL A 5 21.75 13.34 -0.78
C VAL A 5 20.31 13.30 -1.31
N LEU A 6 19.34 13.74 -0.50
CA LEU A 6 17.94 13.80 -0.92
C LEU A 6 17.74 14.83 -2.04
N LYS A 7 18.39 16.01 -1.95
CA LYS A 7 18.41 17.02 -3.02
C LYS A 7 19.06 16.49 -4.30
N ASP A 8 20.11 15.67 -4.20
CA ASP A 8 20.72 15.02 -5.36
C ASP A 8 19.72 14.09 -6.09
N ILE A 9 18.91 13.31 -5.34
CA ILE A 9 17.88 12.43 -5.92
C ILE A 9 16.79 13.26 -6.60
N ILE A 10 16.23 14.27 -5.91
CA ILE A 10 15.22 15.19 -6.45
C ILE A 10 15.76 15.93 -7.69
N GLY A 11 17.03 16.34 -7.64
CA GLY A 11 17.77 16.98 -8.73
C GLY A 11 18.17 16.04 -9.88
N LYS A 12 17.64 14.81 -9.89
CA LYS A 12 17.83 13.79 -10.94
C LYS A 12 19.27 13.33 -11.17
N LYS A 13 20.15 13.50 -10.18
CA LYS A 13 21.56 13.10 -10.29
C LYS A 13 21.73 11.59 -10.45
N TYR A 14 20.83 10.80 -9.86
CA TYR A 14 20.90 9.33 -9.84
C TYR A 14 19.79 8.65 -10.65
N GLY A 15 19.04 9.41 -11.46
CA GLY A 15 17.87 8.91 -12.20
C GLY A 15 16.69 9.85 -12.11
N THR A 16 15.61 9.53 -12.81
CA THR A 16 14.35 10.29 -12.73
C THR A 16 13.33 9.45 -11.99
N TYR A 17 12.71 10.05 -10.97
CA TYR A 17 11.61 9.46 -10.21
C TYR A 17 10.46 10.46 -10.18
N GLU A 18 9.24 9.95 -10.14
CA GLU A 18 8.01 10.73 -10.13
C GLU A 18 6.99 10.03 -9.24
N LEU A 19 6.09 10.79 -8.61
CA LEU A 19 4.95 10.21 -7.92
C LEU A 19 4.01 9.55 -8.94
N MET A 20 3.42 8.41 -8.56
CA MET A 20 2.34 7.81 -9.33
C MET A 20 1.06 8.63 -9.17
N ASP A 21 0.35 8.87 -10.28
CA ASP A 21 -0.93 9.59 -10.26
C ASP A 21 -1.96 8.85 -9.40
N ASN A 22 -1.93 7.51 -9.43
CA ASN A 22 -2.73 6.66 -8.56
C ASN A 22 -1.86 6.10 -7.43
N TYR A 23 -2.17 6.49 -6.19
CA TYR A 23 -1.47 6.00 -5.00
C TYR A 23 -1.43 4.47 -4.90
N GLY A 24 -2.48 3.79 -5.38
CA GLY A 24 -2.59 2.33 -5.35
C GLY A 24 -1.55 1.60 -6.17
N ASP A 25 -1.05 2.21 -7.25
CA ASP A 25 -0.11 1.56 -8.17
C ASP A 25 1.24 1.23 -7.48
N ASN A 26 1.51 1.85 -6.34
CA ASN A 26 2.65 1.51 -5.48
C ASN A 26 2.49 0.21 -4.68
N PHE A 27 1.29 -0.38 -4.66
CA PHE A 27 0.92 -1.51 -3.79
C PHE A 27 0.14 -2.59 -4.53
N ARG A 28 0.33 -2.69 -5.85
CA ARG A 28 -0.25 -3.73 -6.70
C ARG A 28 0.88 -4.60 -7.26
N GLU A 29 0.54 -5.84 -7.54
CA GLU A 29 1.42 -6.81 -8.21
C GLU A 29 1.29 -6.73 -9.73
N GLY A 30 2.31 -7.21 -10.42
CA GLY A 30 2.33 -7.35 -11.87
C GLY A 30 3.05 -6.23 -12.61
N PRO A 31 3.41 -6.48 -13.88
CA PRO A 31 4.36 -5.68 -14.64
C PRO A 31 3.88 -4.26 -15.00
N ALA A 32 2.60 -3.97 -14.82
CA ALA A 32 2.04 -2.63 -15.02
C ALA A 32 2.32 -1.69 -13.83
N TYR A 33 2.60 -2.23 -12.65
CA TYR A 33 2.64 -1.46 -11.39
C TYR A 33 3.98 -1.57 -10.65
N GLU A 34 4.72 -2.64 -10.88
CA GLU A 34 6.02 -2.89 -10.24
C GLU A 34 7.16 -2.20 -10.94
N ASN A 35 8.20 -1.83 -10.17
CA ASN A 35 9.33 -1.05 -10.68
C ASN A 35 8.88 0.24 -11.40
N ASN A 36 7.77 0.83 -10.92
CA ASN A 36 7.19 2.05 -11.50
C ASN A 36 8.09 3.27 -11.25
N LYS A 37 7.70 4.43 -11.81
CA LYS A 37 8.49 5.67 -11.73
C LYS A 37 8.65 6.23 -10.30
N GLU A 38 7.87 5.77 -9.33
CA GLU A 38 8.01 6.15 -7.91
C GLU A 38 8.93 5.20 -7.13
N SER A 39 9.27 4.05 -7.70
CA SER A 39 10.10 3.03 -7.06
C SER A 39 11.58 3.38 -7.07
N LEU A 40 12.22 3.40 -5.89
CA LEU A 40 13.68 3.48 -5.78
C LEU A 40 14.30 2.15 -5.40
N PHE A 41 13.62 1.38 -4.54
CA PHE A 41 14.08 0.06 -4.14
C PHE A 41 12.90 -0.84 -3.74
N GLU A 42 12.83 -2.00 -4.38
CA GLU A 42 11.79 -3.01 -4.19
C GLU A 42 12.38 -4.41 -3.97
N VAL A 43 11.81 -5.15 -3.04
CA VAL A 43 12.00 -6.61 -2.97
C VAL A 43 10.97 -7.27 -3.86
N GLN A 44 11.45 -8.10 -4.79
CA GLN A 44 10.63 -8.75 -5.80
C GLN A 44 9.97 -10.01 -5.22
N PHE A 45 8.66 -10.11 -5.34
CA PHE A 45 7.89 -11.32 -5.11
C PHE A 45 7.32 -11.83 -6.44
N LEU A 46 7.02 -13.12 -6.50
CA LEU A 46 6.41 -13.71 -7.70
C LEU A 46 4.90 -13.70 -7.57
N ASP A 47 4.18 -13.36 -8.65
CA ASP A 47 2.71 -13.46 -8.73
C ASP A 47 2.26 -14.90 -8.44
N LEU A 48 1.07 -15.07 -7.86
CA LEU A 48 0.49 -16.37 -7.44
C LEU A 48 0.71 -17.52 -8.44
N GLU A 49 0.50 -17.29 -9.73
CA GLU A 49 0.60 -18.33 -10.76
C GLU A 49 2.04 -18.63 -11.22
N SER A 50 3.01 -17.83 -10.80
CA SER A 50 4.41 -17.89 -11.23
C SER A 50 5.37 -18.45 -10.16
N GLN A 51 4.84 -18.83 -8.99
CA GLN A 51 5.63 -19.27 -7.85
C GLN A 51 5.82 -20.79 -7.79
N GLY A 52 6.69 -21.23 -6.87
CA GLY A 52 6.76 -22.62 -6.45
C GLY A 52 5.50 -23.10 -5.71
N THR A 53 5.46 -24.37 -5.33
CA THR A 53 4.31 -25.02 -4.68
C THR A 53 4.48 -25.26 -3.19
N ASP A 54 5.70 -25.10 -2.68
CA ASP A 54 6.05 -25.50 -1.33
C ASP A 54 6.09 -24.25 -0.42
N ASP A 55 5.11 -24.13 0.48
CA ASP A 55 5.04 -23.04 1.46
C ASP A 55 6.09 -23.21 2.57
N GLU A 56 7.23 -22.55 2.43
CA GLU A 56 8.38 -22.71 3.34
C GLU A 56 8.37 -21.72 4.51
N TRP A 57 7.72 -22.09 5.61
CA TRP A 57 7.61 -21.24 6.83
C TRP A 57 8.71 -21.46 7.88
N THR A 58 9.40 -22.61 7.86
CA THR A 58 10.34 -23.01 8.92
C THR A 58 11.71 -23.40 8.35
N PRO A 59 12.82 -23.27 9.11
CA PRO A 59 14.19 -23.25 8.58
C PRO A 59 14.70 -24.59 8.02
N VAL A 60 13.87 -25.62 7.91
CA VAL A 60 14.30 -26.98 7.52
C VAL A 60 14.29 -27.18 5.99
N ASN A 61 13.94 -26.15 5.23
CA ASN A 61 13.25 -26.38 3.99
C ASN A 61 13.74 -25.39 2.92
N THR A 62 14.80 -25.82 2.21
CA THR A 62 15.27 -25.17 0.98
C THR A 62 14.73 -25.98 -0.20
N SER A 63 13.41 -26.06 -0.32
CA SER A 63 12.82 -26.71 -1.49
C SER A 63 13.22 -25.97 -2.76
N PRO A 64 13.61 -26.69 -3.84
CA PRO A 64 13.75 -26.08 -5.16
C PRO A 64 12.41 -25.58 -5.72
N ASN A 65 11.27 -25.96 -5.12
CA ASN A 65 9.93 -25.52 -5.48
C ASN A 65 9.33 -24.60 -4.41
N ALA A 66 10.15 -23.92 -3.60
CA ALA A 66 9.64 -22.98 -2.61
C ALA A 66 8.81 -21.86 -3.28
N THR A 67 7.67 -21.54 -2.70
CA THR A 67 6.91 -20.32 -3.02
C THR A 67 7.80 -19.08 -2.82
N GLN A 68 7.66 -18.08 -3.68
CA GLN A 68 8.48 -16.86 -3.64
C GLN A 68 7.61 -15.61 -3.50
N GLY A 69 6.47 -15.76 -2.82
CA GLY A 69 5.51 -14.72 -2.54
C GLY A 69 5.63 -14.24 -1.10
N SER A 70 4.90 -13.17 -0.84
CA SER A 70 4.77 -12.54 0.45
C SER A 70 3.68 -13.25 1.28
N ALA A 71 3.82 -13.24 2.60
CA ALA A 71 2.75 -13.64 3.53
C ALA A 71 1.99 -12.43 4.11
N ILE A 72 2.23 -11.21 3.62
CA ILE A 72 1.64 -10.00 4.18
C ILE A 72 0.13 -10.06 4.07
N GLU A 73 -0.39 -10.37 2.89
CA GLU A 73 -1.83 -10.52 2.68
C GLU A 73 -2.44 -11.57 3.62
N SER A 74 -1.78 -12.73 3.78
CA SER A 74 -2.23 -13.78 4.69
C SER A 74 -2.44 -13.27 6.13
N ASN A 75 -1.54 -12.41 6.63
CA ASN A 75 -1.64 -11.86 7.99
C ASN A 75 -2.67 -10.72 8.10
N PHE A 76 -2.82 -9.91 7.05
CA PHE A 76 -3.60 -8.66 7.08
C PHE A 76 -5.07 -8.86 6.70
N ALA A 77 -5.34 -9.82 5.82
CA ALA A 77 -6.65 -9.98 5.23
C ALA A 77 -7.68 -10.47 6.25
N PRO A 78 -8.97 -10.08 6.10
CA PRO A 78 -10.01 -10.55 6.99
C PRO A 78 -10.23 -12.06 6.93
N GLY A 79 -10.64 -12.64 8.06
CA GLY A 79 -10.96 -14.06 8.15
C GLY A 79 -12.09 -14.51 7.20
N ASN A 80 -13.05 -13.63 6.92
CA ASN A 80 -14.13 -13.89 5.96
C ASN A 80 -13.65 -14.05 4.51
N TYR A 81 -12.43 -13.61 4.19
CA TYR A 81 -11.82 -13.74 2.88
C TYR A 81 -10.60 -14.68 2.89
N GLY A 82 -10.50 -15.53 3.92
CA GLY A 82 -9.47 -16.55 4.04
C GLY A 82 -8.21 -16.12 4.78
N GLY A 83 -8.03 -14.84 5.13
CA GLY A 83 -6.86 -14.38 5.88
C GLY A 83 -6.83 -14.84 7.34
N TRP A 84 -5.66 -14.71 7.97
CA TRP A 84 -5.44 -15.04 9.39
C TRP A 84 -5.90 -13.94 10.35
N ALA A 85 -6.13 -12.73 9.84
CA ALA A 85 -6.64 -11.60 10.62
C ALA A 85 -5.77 -11.23 11.83
N ASP A 86 -4.44 -11.33 11.68
CA ASP A 86 -3.46 -11.11 12.75
C ASP A 86 -3.26 -9.62 13.05
N ILE A 87 -3.42 -8.75 12.05
CA ILE A 87 -3.16 -7.31 12.17
C ILE A 87 -4.35 -6.52 11.63
N SER A 88 -4.82 -5.55 12.42
CA SER A 88 -5.93 -4.66 12.06
C SER A 88 -5.50 -3.20 12.09
N ALA A 89 -6.07 -2.37 11.21
CA ALA A 89 -5.89 -0.92 11.29
C ALA A 89 -6.61 -0.36 12.54
N SER A 90 -5.99 0.64 13.17
CA SER A 90 -6.59 1.37 14.28
C SER A 90 -7.67 2.33 13.78
N PRO A 91 -8.81 2.47 14.47
CA PRO A 91 -9.81 3.51 14.19
C PRO A 91 -9.21 4.93 14.18
N TRP A 92 -8.13 5.18 14.94
CA TRP A 92 -7.45 6.46 14.91
C TRP A 92 -6.88 6.80 13.52
N LEU A 93 -6.27 5.82 12.84
CA LEU A 93 -5.72 6.02 11.49
C LEU A 93 -6.84 6.28 10.49
N TYR A 94 -7.95 5.56 10.61
CA TYR A 94 -9.15 5.80 9.80
C TYR A 94 -9.68 7.22 9.95
N HIS A 95 -9.81 7.70 11.18
CA HIS A 95 -10.26 9.07 11.43
C HIS A 95 -9.25 10.13 11.00
N LEU A 96 -7.95 9.83 11.06
CA LEU A 96 -6.91 10.73 10.56
C LEU A 96 -7.05 10.98 9.06
N PHE A 97 -7.27 9.93 8.25
CA PHE A 97 -7.51 10.08 6.81
C PHE A 97 -8.78 10.89 6.49
N LYS A 98 -9.80 10.80 7.35
CA LYS A 98 -11.08 11.50 7.16
C LYS A 98 -11.11 12.91 7.74
N ALA A 99 -10.05 13.33 8.43
CA ALA A 99 -9.99 14.63 9.08
C ALA A 99 -9.81 15.78 8.08
N GLU A 100 -9.18 15.50 6.94
CA GLU A 100 -8.90 16.47 5.88
C GLU A 100 -9.45 15.94 4.55
N HIS A 101 -10.28 16.75 3.89
CA HIS A 101 -10.78 16.45 2.55
C HIS A 101 -9.84 17.03 1.49
N THR A 102 -9.86 16.44 0.31
CA THR A 102 -9.22 16.97 -0.89
C THR A 102 -9.85 18.31 -1.30
N THR A 103 -9.22 19.01 -2.25
CA THR A 103 -9.67 20.33 -2.71
C THR A 103 -11.02 20.31 -3.43
N ASP A 104 -11.44 19.16 -3.94
CA ASP A 104 -12.76 18.90 -4.52
C ASP A 104 -13.79 18.35 -3.51
N GLY A 105 -13.42 18.27 -2.22
CA GLY A 105 -14.29 17.88 -1.12
C GLY A 105 -14.47 16.37 -0.96
N LYS A 106 -13.62 15.56 -1.59
CA LYS A 106 -13.58 14.09 -1.48
C LYS A 106 -12.71 13.64 -0.31
N LEU A 107 -12.92 12.40 0.11
CA LEU A 107 -12.02 11.73 1.05
C LEU A 107 -10.62 11.59 0.46
N ASP A 108 -9.60 11.56 1.32
CA ASP A 108 -8.22 11.28 0.92
C ASP A 108 -8.13 9.94 0.14
N PRO A 109 -7.68 9.93 -1.13
CA PRO A 109 -7.61 8.71 -1.94
C PRO A 109 -6.68 7.64 -1.35
N ARG A 110 -5.75 8.02 -0.47
CA ARG A 110 -4.88 7.07 0.26
C ARG A 110 -5.68 6.22 1.25
N LEU A 111 -6.86 6.67 1.69
CA LEU A 111 -7.77 5.89 2.54
C LEU A 111 -8.23 4.62 1.83
N TYR A 112 -8.70 4.73 0.58
CA TYR A 112 -9.21 3.59 -0.21
C TYR A 112 -8.19 2.44 -0.29
N TRP A 113 -6.95 2.81 -0.56
CA TRP A 113 -5.82 1.90 -0.72
C TRP A 113 -5.15 1.48 0.60
N THR A 114 -5.54 2.08 1.73
CA THR A 114 -4.95 1.75 3.05
C THR A 114 -5.91 0.95 3.92
N ILE A 115 -7.20 1.26 3.92
CA ILE A 115 -8.19 0.64 4.81
C ILE A 115 -9.38 0.10 4.00
N GLY A 116 -9.75 -1.16 4.25
CA GLY A 116 -10.87 -1.83 3.60
C GLY A 116 -12.22 -1.47 4.22
N THR A 117 -12.70 -0.23 4.01
CA THR A 117 -14.03 0.23 4.41
C THR A 117 -14.95 0.49 3.22
N TYR A 118 -16.25 0.63 3.45
CA TYR A 118 -17.14 1.23 2.46
C TYR A 118 -17.11 2.77 2.60
N GLU A 119 -16.95 3.50 1.50
CA GLU A 119 -17.18 4.94 1.44
C GLU A 119 -17.85 5.32 0.11
N SER A 120 -18.83 6.23 0.14
CA SER A 120 -19.58 6.63 -1.06
C SER A 120 -18.71 7.25 -2.15
N ASP A 121 -17.58 7.87 -1.79
CA ASP A 121 -16.66 8.49 -2.75
C ASP A 121 -15.99 7.49 -3.70
N TRP A 122 -15.96 6.21 -3.33
CA TRP A 122 -15.29 5.17 -4.11
C TRP A 122 -16.19 4.43 -5.08
N GLU A 123 -17.48 4.75 -5.21
CA GLU A 123 -18.40 3.98 -6.07
C GLU A 123 -17.99 3.95 -7.55
N ASP A 124 -17.37 5.03 -8.03
CA ASP A 124 -16.89 5.19 -9.41
C ASP A 124 -15.34 5.22 -9.50
N PHE A 125 -14.63 4.77 -8.46
CA PHE A 125 -13.16 4.74 -8.41
C PHE A 125 -12.64 3.30 -8.53
N GLU A 126 -11.78 3.04 -9.51
CA GLU A 126 -11.14 1.72 -9.72
C GLU A 126 -12.16 0.57 -9.83
N TYR A 127 -12.13 -0.37 -8.88
CA TYR A 127 -13.05 -1.51 -8.79
C TYR A 127 -14.26 -1.21 -7.89
N GLY A 128 -14.33 -0.01 -7.34
CA GLY A 128 -15.40 0.41 -6.47
C GLY A 128 -15.20 -0.01 -5.01
N ASN A 129 -16.26 0.12 -4.22
CA ASN A 129 -16.31 -0.46 -2.88
C ASN A 129 -16.33 -2.00 -2.97
N VAL A 130 -15.15 -2.61 -2.97
CA VAL A 130 -14.99 -4.07 -2.98
C VAL A 130 -14.10 -4.56 -1.84
N ALA A 131 -14.34 -5.80 -1.42
CA ALA A 131 -13.37 -6.61 -0.70
C ALA A 131 -13.14 -7.86 -1.55
N TYR A 132 -11.95 -7.96 -2.15
CA TYR A 132 -11.67 -8.90 -3.22
C TYR A 132 -12.66 -8.67 -4.38
N THR A 133 -13.21 -9.71 -5.00
CA THR A 133 -14.26 -9.54 -6.03
C THR A 133 -15.66 -9.32 -5.45
N SER A 134 -15.81 -9.29 -4.12
CA SER A 134 -17.12 -9.09 -3.48
C SER A 134 -17.44 -7.60 -3.37
N LYS A 135 -18.55 -7.18 -3.98
CA LYS A 135 -19.06 -5.81 -3.85
C LYS A 135 -19.58 -5.55 -2.44
N LEU A 136 -19.23 -4.40 -1.90
CA LEU A 136 -19.65 -3.90 -0.60
C LEU A 136 -20.77 -2.86 -0.75
N THR A 137 -21.56 -2.77 0.30
CA THR A 137 -22.67 -1.84 0.47
C THR A 137 -22.48 -1.05 1.77
N ALA A 138 -23.19 0.06 1.92
CA ALA A 138 -23.12 0.91 3.11
C ALA A 138 -23.53 0.19 4.42
N THR A 139 -24.21 -0.96 4.32
CA THR A 139 -24.64 -1.76 5.48
C THR A 139 -23.71 -2.91 5.81
N ASP A 140 -22.70 -3.17 4.97
CA ASP A 140 -21.76 -4.26 5.22
C ASP A 140 -20.80 -3.90 6.34
N ASN A 141 -20.69 -4.79 7.32
CA ASN A 141 -19.77 -4.65 8.43
C ASN A 141 -18.55 -5.53 8.20
N ILE A 142 -17.56 -4.99 7.49
CA ILE A 142 -16.32 -5.70 7.18
C ILE A 142 -15.39 -5.54 8.37
N VAL A 143 -15.03 -6.66 8.96
CA VAL A 143 -14.15 -6.73 10.12
C VAL A 143 -12.95 -7.58 9.77
N THR A 144 -11.77 -7.21 10.24
CA THR A 144 -10.58 -8.05 10.10
C THR A 144 -10.81 -9.39 10.80
N ASN A 145 -11.20 -9.36 12.07
CA ASN A 145 -11.47 -10.55 12.87
C ASN A 145 -12.97 -10.67 13.19
N ASN A 146 -13.55 -11.85 12.95
CA ASN A 146 -14.97 -12.11 13.15
C ASN A 146 -15.43 -12.04 14.62
N THR A 147 -14.51 -12.22 15.57
CA THR A 147 -14.80 -12.24 17.01
C THR A 147 -14.51 -10.88 17.65
N TYR A 148 -13.39 -10.26 17.27
CA TYR A 148 -12.86 -9.07 17.95
C TYR A 148 -13.01 -7.77 17.12
N GLY A 149 -13.53 -7.86 15.90
CA GLY A 149 -13.69 -6.71 15.01
C GLY A 149 -12.36 -6.30 14.36
N GLY A 150 -12.14 -4.99 14.25
CA GLY A 150 -10.96 -4.40 13.62
C GLY A 150 -11.22 -3.96 12.18
N LEU A 151 -10.46 -2.96 11.72
CA LEU A 151 -10.58 -2.44 10.37
C LEU A 151 -9.62 -3.19 9.43
N PRO A 152 -10.11 -3.74 8.30
CA PRO A 152 -9.28 -4.42 7.33
C PRO A 152 -8.19 -3.50 6.75
N ILE A 153 -7.00 -4.05 6.51
CA ILE A 153 -5.92 -3.34 5.82
C ILE A 153 -5.97 -3.69 4.34
N ALA A 154 -5.99 -2.66 3.48
CA ALA A 154 -6.02 -2.81 2.02
C ALA A 154 -4.63 -2.67 1.38
N LYS A 155 -3.67 -2.04 2.08
CA LYS A 155 -2.33 -1.80 1.55
C LYS A 155 -1.51 -3.08 1.59
N PHE A 156 -0.78 -3.36 0.51
CA PHE A 156 -0.05 -4.63 0.32
C PHE A 156 -0.96 -5.85 0.42
N THR A 157 -2.22 -5.71 -0.02
CA THR A 157 -3.15 -6.83 -0.18
C THR A 157 -3.92 -6.65 -1.49
N ASN A 158 -4.53 -7.72 -1.98
CA ASN A 158 -5.36 -7.72 -3.17
C ASN A 158 -6.83 -7.36 -2.90
N LEU A 159 -7.14 -6.83 -1.70
CA LEU A 159 -8.49 -6.49 -1.27
C LEU A 159 -9.20 -5.51 -2.22
N ARG A 160 -8.47 -4.62 -2.87
CA ARG A 160 -9.00 -3.57 -3.77
C ARG A 160 -8.61 -3.73 -5.24
N THR A 161 -7.90 -4.80 -5.60
CA THR A 161 -7.27 -4.93 -6.93
C THR A 161 -8.18 -5.59 -7.95
N GLY A 162 -9.25 -6.24 -7.50
CA GLY A 162 -10.17 -7.03 -8.34
C GLY A 162 -9.54 -8.30 -8.92
N LEU A 163 -8.29 -8.61 -8.56
CA LEU A 163 -7.52 -9.70 -9.14
C LEU A 163 -7.91 -11.06 -8.57
N TYR A 164 -8.12 -11.11 -7.24
CA TYR A 164 -8.48 -12.34 -6.53
C TYR A 164 -9.85 -12.23 -5.88
N SER A 165 -10.53 -13.37 -5.76
CA SER A 165 -11.85 -13.47 -5.11
C SER A 165 -11.76 -13.81 -3.61
N THR A 166 -10.64 -14.40 -3.20
CA THR A 166 -10.33 -14.77 -1.81
C THR A 166 -8.82 -14.90 -1.68
N VAL A 167 -8.30 -14.83 -0.46
CA VAL A 167 -6.89 -15.10 -0.15
C VAL A 167 -6.60 -16.59 -0.23
N ILE A 168 -5.43 -16.92 -0.79
CA ILE A 168 -4.77 -18.20 -0.57
C ILE A 168 -3.72 -17.97 0.51
N THR A 169 -3.93 -18.53 1.71
CA THR A 169 -3.03 -18.30 2.84
C THR A 169 -1.69 -18.97 2.63
N GLY A 170 -0.62 -18.31 3.03
CA GLY A 170 0.75 -18.74 2.82
C GLY A 170 1.57 -17.63 2.19
N LEU A 171 2.63 -18.02 1.46
CA LEU A 171 3.55 -17.12 0.77
C LEU A 171 3.09 -16.91 -0.68
N HIS A 172 1.87 -16.42 -0.87
CA HIS A 172 1.15 -16.44 -2.15
C HIS A 172 0.83 -15.05 -2.72
N ASP A 173 1.20 -13.99 -2.03
CA ASP A 173 1.00 -12.61 -2.48
C ASP A 173 2.18 -12.12 -3.33
N GLY A 174 1.93 -11.70 -4.56
CA GLY A 174 2.97 -11.25 -5.49
C GLY A 174 3.36 -9.79 -5.33
N ILE A 175 2.69 -9.02 -4.46
CA ILE A 175 2.92 -7.58 -4.37
C ILE A 175 4.35 -7.29 -3.87
N ASN A 176 5.16 -6.66 -4.72
CA ASN A 176 6.50 -6.20 -4.34
C ASN A 176 6.50 -5.30 -3.10
N LEU A 177 7.50 -5.49 -2.23
CA LEU A 177 7.72 -4.61 -1.10
C LEU A 177 8.58 -3.42 -1.49
N ARG A 178 7.95 -2.26 -1.62
CA ARG A 178 8.59 -0.97 -1.90
C ARG A 178 9.25 -0.44 -0.61
N LEU A 179 10.54 -0.72 -0.45
CA LEU A 179 11.32 -0.31 0.72
C LEU A 179 11.74 1.16 0.67
N MET A 180 11.82 1.73 -0.52
CA MET A 180 12.04 3.16 -0.71
C MET A 180 11.27 3.65 -1.95
N ARG A 181 10.43 4.66 -1.75
CA ARG A 181 9.67 5.35 -2.81
C ARG A 181 10.04 6.82 -2.89
N TYR A 182 9.71 7.45 -4.01
CA TYR A 182 10.00 8.86 -4.22
C TYR A 182 9.25 9.76 -3.22
N SER A 183 8.05 9.39 -2.77
CA SER A 183 7.37 10.10 -1.68
C SER A 183 8.20 10.11 -0.39
N ASP A 184 8.96 9.04 -0.10
CA ASP A 184 9.82 8.99 1.09
C ASP A 184 10.99 9.97 0.95
N VAL A 185 11.51 10.16 -0.27
CA VAL A 185 12.56 11.14 -0.56
C VAL A 185 12.03 12.56 -0.33
N LEU A 186 10.87 12.90 -0.90
CA LEU A 186 10.25 14.21 -0.77
C LEU A 186 9.94 14.56 0.69
N LEU A 187 9.29 13.64 1.42
CA LEU A 187 8.91 13.88 2.81
C LEU A 187 10.12 13.96 3.75
N ARG A 188 11.13 13.09 3.57
CA ARG A 188 12.39 13.19 4.33
C ARG A 188 13.15 14.47 3.99
N ALA A 189 13.12 14.92 2.73
CA ALA A 189 13.76 16.17 2.34
C ALA A 189 13.07 17.38 2.99
N ALA A 190 11.74 17.39 2.99
CA ALA A 190 10.93 18.41 3.64
C ALA A 190 11.19 18.47 5.14
N GLU A 191 11.21 17.32 5.82
CA GLU A 191 11.56 17.23 7.24
C GLU A 191 12.97 17.76 7.49
N CYS A 192 13.98 17.28 6.74
CA CYS A 192 15.36 17.73 6.93
C CYS A 192 15.53 19.24 6.67
N GLU A 193 14.89 19.79 5.64
CA GLU A 193 14.95 21.22 5.32
C GLU A 193 14.26 22.05 6.41
N ASN A 194 13.14 21.57 6.94
CA ASN A 194 12.46 22.23 8.04
C ASN A 194 13.28 22.20 9.34
N GLU A 195 13.95 21.11 9.66
CA GLU A 195 14.78 21.02 10.86
C GLU A 195 16.06 21.86 10.77
N VAL A 196 16.66 21.96 9.59
CA VAL A 196 17.93 22.68 9.42
C VAL A 196 17.71 24.18 9.19
N ASN A 197 16.71 24.55 8.38
CA ASN A 197 16.50 25.92 7.90
C ASN A 197 15.08 26.46 8.13
N GLY A 198 14.18 25.66 8.73
CA GLY A 198 12.75 25.89 8.68
C GLY A 198 12.18 26.99 9.57
N PRO A 199 10.93 27.41 9.28
CA PRO A 199 10.11 26.95 8.15
C PRO A 199 10.57 27.56 6.81
N THR A 200 10.56 26.77 5.72
CA THR A 200 10.91 27.25 4.38
C THR A 200 9.83 26.92 3.36
N GLN A 201 9.70 27.74 2.31
CA GLN A 201 8.78 27.49 1.20
C GLN A 201 9.13 26.17 0.49
N GLN A 202 10.42 25.85 0.34
CA GLN A 202 10.86 24.62 -0.32
C GLN A 202 10.38 23.35 0.41
N ALA A 203 10.38 23.35 1.74
CA ALA A 203 9.86 22.22 2.51
C ALA A 203 8.34 22.05 2.31
N ILE A 204 7.61 23.17 2.28
CA ILE A 204 6.16 23.19 1.99
C ILE A 204 5.89 22.69 0.57
N ASP A 205 6.69 23.10 -0.41
CA ASP A 205 6.53 22.69 -1.81
C ASP A 205 6.68 21.18 -1.99
N TRP A 206 7.69 20.55 -1.35
CA TRP A 206 7.85 19.10 -1.40
C TRP A 206 6.74 18.33 -0.67
N ILE A 207 6.20 18.88 0.42
CA ILE A 207 5.00 18.30 1.06
C ILE A 207 3.80 18.38 0.10
N ASN A 208 3.64 19.52 -0.57
CA ASN A 208 2.54 19.73 -1.51
C ASN A 208 2.65 18.83 -2.74
N GLU A 209 3.86 18.49 -3.20
CA GLU A 209 4.04 17.47 -4.25
C GLU A 209 3.39 16.13 -3.86
N VAL A 210 3.49 15.70 -2.59
CA VAL A 210 2.90 14.43 -2.12
C VAL A 210 1.40 14.54 -1.81
N ARG A 211 0.87 15.76 -1.68
CA ARG A 211 -0.53 16.02 -1.34
C ARG A 211 -1.44 16.24 -2.54
N ASN A 212 -0.86 16.67 -3.66
CA ASN A 212 -1.56 16.98 -4.91
C ASN A 212 -1.63 15.77 -5.83
#